data_AF-I0H916-F1
#
_entry.id   AF-I0H916-F1
#
_cell.length_a   1.000
_cell.length_b   1.000
_cell.length_c   1.000
_cell.angle_alpha   90.00
_cell.angle_beta   90.00
_cell.angle_gamma   90.00
#
_symmetry.space_group_name_H-M   'P 1'
#
loop_
_entity.id
_entity.type
_entity.pdbx_description
1 polymer ?
#
loop_
_entity_poly.entity_id
_entity_poly.type
_entity_poly.pdbx_seq_one_letter_code
_entity_poly.pdbx_strand_id
1 'polypeptide(L)' 'MERGRPPGPDPEGRPYRTYASFTDPDGNGWLLQQVTERLPGR' A
#
# COMPACT_ATOMS: atom_id res chain seq x y z
N MET A 1 -12.17 -2.90 17.53
CA MET A 1 -11.11 -3.70 16.88
C MET A 1 -11.06 -3.24 15.44
N GLU A 2 -10.16 -2.32 15.13
CA GLU A 2 -10.04 -1.78 13.78
C GLU A 2 -9.60 -2.91 12.85
N ARG A 3 -10.48 -3.36 11.94
CA ARG A 3 -10.13 -4.30 10.86
C ARG A 3 -9.34 -3.54 9.79
N GLY A 4 -8.22 -2.96 10.21
CA GLY A 4 -7.23 -2.33 9.35
C GLY A 4 -6.22 -3.36 8.88
N ARG A 5 -5.65 -3.11 7.70
CA ARG A 5 -4.53 -3.91 7.18
C ARG A 5 -3.34 -3.81 8.15
N PRO A 6 -2.63 -4.92 8.44
CA PRO A 6 -1.47 -4.87 9.32
C PRO A 6 -0.41 -3.90 8.77
N PRO A 7 0.32 -3.19 9.64
CA PRO A 7 1.40 -2.31 9.22
C PRO A 7 2.53 -3.11 8.57
N GLY A 8 3.25 -2.46 7.66
CA GLY A 8 4.38 -3.06 6.96
C GLY A 8 4.02 -3.79 5.66
N PRO A 9 5.02 -4.42 5.02
CA PRO A 9 4.84 -5.14 3.77
C PRO A 9 4.00 -6.41 3.97
N ASP A 10 3.32 -6.84 2.91
CA ASP A 10 2.72 -8.19 2.85
C ASP A 10 3.82 -9.23 3.13
N PRO A 11 3.68 -10.11 4.14
CA PRO A 11 4.70 -11.10 4.47
C PRO A 11 5.00 -12.05 3.30
N GLU A 12 4.03 -12.26 2.42
CA GLU A 12 4.15 -13.10 1.23
C GLU A 12 4.57 -12.31 -0.03
N GLY A 13 4.86 -11.00 0.10
CA GLY A 13 5.36 -10.15 -0.98
C GLY A 13 4.40 -10.00 -2.18
N ARG A 14 3.11 -10.29 -2.00
CA ARG A 14 2.15 -10.32 -3.11
C ARG A 14 1.95 -8.91 -3.69
N PRO A 15 1.83 -8.79 -5.03
CA PRO A 15 1.58 -7.51 -5.67
C PRO A 15 0.24 -6.93 -5.17
N TYR A 16 0.15 -5.61 -5.11
CA TYR A 16 -1.05 -4.87 -4.66
C TYR A 16 -1.43 -5.08 -3.18
N ARG A 17 -0.61 -5.81 -2.40
CA ARG A 17 -0.84 -6.11 -0.97
C ARG A 17 0.16 -5.46 -0.03
N THR A 18 0.96 -4.50 -0.49
CA THR A 18 1.71 -3.56 0.37
C THR A 18 1.22 -2.12 0.13
N TYR A 19 1.10 -1.31 1.18
CA TYR A 19 0.62 0.09 1.14
C TYR A 19 1.51 0.93 2.05
N ALA A 20 1.63 2.22 1.73
CA ALA A 20 2.22 3.22 2.61
C ALA A 20 1.38 4.49 2.54
N SER A 21 1.27 5.22 3.65
CA SER A 21 0.58 6.52 3.68
C SER A 21 1.45 7.56 4.34
N PHE A 22 1.44 8.78 3.82
CA PHE A 22 2.11 9.92 4.43
C PHE A 22 1.40 11.22 4.05
N THR A 23 1.71 12.29 4.78
CA THR A 23 1.25 13.65 4.51
C THR A 23 2.43 14.48 4.04
N ASP A 24 2.25 15.26 2.99
CA ASP A 24 3.25 16.24 2.56
C ASP A 24 3.15 17.56 3.36
N PRO A 25 4.17 18.43 3.33
CA PRO A 25 4.13 19.71 4.07
C PRO A 25 3.00 20.67 3.65
N ASP A 26 2.46 20.50 2.44
CA ASP A 26 1.34 21.30 1.93
C ASP A 26 -0.01 20.80 2.48
N GLY A 27 -0.01 19.70 3.23
CA GLY A 27 -1.18 19.12 3.88
C GLY A 27 -1.91 18.10 3.04
N ASN A 28 -1.39 17.67 1.88
CA ASN A 28 -2.02 16.60 1.11
C ASN A 28 -1.69 15.24 1.72
N GLY A 29 -2.71 14.37 1.83
CA GLY A 29 -2.54 12.98 2.22
C GLY A 29 -2.34 12.09 1.00
N TRP A 30 -1.29 11.27 1.03
CA TRP A 30 -0.97 10.31 -0.01
C TRP A 30 -1.16 8.88 0.48
N LEU A 31 -1.75 8.03 -0.37
CA LEU A 31 -1.78 6.57 -0.22
C LEU A 31 -1.09 5.93 -1.42
N LEU A 32 -0.01 5.21 -1.14
CA LEU A 32 0.79 4.50 -2.12
C LEU A 32 0.49 3.01 -2.05
N GLN A 33 0.48 2.36 -3.22
CA GLN A 33 0.39 0.91 -3.36
C GLN A 33 1.68 0.38 -3.98
N GLN A 34 2.27 -0.64 -3.37
CA GLN A 34 3.39 -1.35 -3.96
C GLN A 34 2.89 -2.30 -5.05
N VAL A 35 3.52 -2.23 -6.22
CA VAL A 35 3.29 -3.14 -7.33
C VAL A 35 4.62 -3.80 -7.67
N THR A 36 4.81 -5.03 -7.19
CA THR A 36 6.02 -5.85 -7.45
C THR A 36 5.97 -6.51 -8.82
N GLU A 37 4.77 -6.89 -9.27
CA GLU A 37 4.50 -7.44 -10.59
C GLU A 37 3.14 -6.92 -11.08
N ARG A 38 3.02 -6.65 -12.38
CA ARG A 38 1.74 -6.31 -13.01
C ARG A 38 1.10 -7.58 -13.51
N LEU A 39 -0.03 -7.95 -12.92
CA LEU A 39 -0.80 -9.09 -13.41
C LEU A 39 -1.40 -8.75 -14.78
N PRO A 40 -1.33 -9.66 -15.76
CA PRO A 40 -1.95 -9.45 -17.05
C PRO A 40 -3.47 -9.29 -16.91
N GLY A 41 -4.07 -8.45 -17.77
CA GLY A 41 -5.51 -8.19 -17.78
C GLY A 41 -5.95 -6.90 -17.11
N ARG A 42 -5.08 -5.89 -17.05
CA ARG A 42 -5.44 -4.52 -16.67
C ARG A 42 -4.69 -3.47 -17.47
#